data_AF-A0A0G1P7T1-F1
#
_entry.id   AF-A0A0G1P7T1-F1
#
_cell.length_a   1.000
_cell.length_b   1.000
_cell.length_c   1.000
_cell.angle_alpha   90.00
_cell.angle_beta   90.00
_cell.angle_gamma   90.00
#
_symmetry.space_group_name_H-M   'P 1'
#
loop_
_entity.id
_entity.type
_entity.pdbx_description
1 polymer ?
#
loop_
_entity_poly.entity_id
_entity_poly.type
_entity_poly.pdbx_seq_one_letter_code
_entity_poly.pdbx_strand_id
1 'polypeptide(L)'
;MKCCQCGKQAIVQYQFGPLCVDCDWKLAQAQESRSQGYERMINYLSDQMDATLGIGRIGARFPEPKPPVINHAPVTLNSIAIDRSVVGSVNTGYISSLEINMSGIQQVNSDGADKIKEFAEAVLKEDRLGKIQKEEIIQQLNYLVEQFKVPAEKRSMAVIKSVGTGIIGLINFSASLVALWGPVKALLGI
;
A
#
# COMPACT_ATOMS: atom_id res chain seq x y z
N MET A 1 -24.71 -18.83 4.69
CA MET A 1 -25.53 -17.62 4.92
C MET A 1 -24.77 -16.43 4.34
N LYS A 2 -25.42 -15.54 3.59
CA LYS A 2 -24.77 -14.38 2.97
C LYS A 2 -24.92 -13.15 3.86
N CYS A 3 -23.92 -12.28 3.88
CA CYS A 3 -23.94 -11.01 4.60
C CYS A 3 -24.98 -10.06 3.99
N CYS A 4 -25.81 -9.44 4.84
CA CYS A 4 -26.87 -8.53 4.39
C CYS A 4 -26.34 -7.23 3.75
N GLN A 5 -25.10 -6.83 4.04
CA GLN A 5 -24.52 -5.57 3.55
C GLN A 5 -23.67 -5.71 2.29
N CYS A 6 -22.92 -6.81 2.14
CA CYS A 6 -21.96 -6.97 1.04
C CYS A 6 -22.08 -8.28 0.25
N GLY A 7 -22.99 -9.18 0.63
CA GLY A 7 -23.21 -10.45 -0.08
C GLY A 7 -22.12 -11.52 0.11
N LYS A 8 -21.00 -11.22 0.79
CA LYS A 8 -19.96 -12.20 1.16
C LYS A 8 -20.49 -13.24 2.15
N GLN A 9 -19.76 -14.34 2.35
CA GLN A 9 -20.11 -15.34 3.37
C GLN A 9 -20.13 -14.69 4.77
N ALA A 10 -21.23 -14.87 5.49
CA ALA A 10 -21.40 -14.37 6.84
C ALA A 10 -20.87 -15.36 7.89
N ILE A 11 -20.38 -14.81 9.00
CA ILE A 11 -19.85 -15.56 10.14
C ILE A 11 -20.52 -15.21 11.46
N VAL A 12 -21.10 -14.00 11.57
CA VAL A 12 -21.79 -13.50 12.79
C VAL A 12 -23.23 -13.19 12.44
N GLN A 13 -24.15 -13.49 13.36
CA GLN A 13 -25.58 -13.19 13.22
C GLN A 13 -26.01 -12.13 14.23
N TYR A 14 -26.47 -10.98 13.73
CA TYR A 14 -27.12 -9.95 14.54
C TYR A 14 -28.64 -9.99 14.40
N GLN A 15 -29.36 -9.26 15.26
CA GLN A 15 -30.82 -9.10 15.18
C GLN A 15 -31.27 -8.49 13.85
N PHE A 16 -30.48 -7.56 13.29
CA PHE A 16 -30.77 -6.91 12.00
C PHE A 16 -30.25 -7.69 10.78
N GLY A 17 -29.55 -8.81 10.99
CA GLY A 17 -29.08 -9.68 9.92
C GLY A 17 -27.66 -10.22 10.09
N PRO A 18 -27.26 -11.17 9.23
CA PRO A 18 -25.91 -11.76 9.24
C PRO A 18 -24.85 -10.81 8.65
N LEU A 19 -23.66 -10.76 9.28
CA LEU A 19 -22.50 -10.00 8.83
C LEU A 19 -21.28 -10.89 8.52
N CYS A 20 -20.48 -10.46 7.54
CA CYS A 20 -19.15 -11.02 7.29
C CYS A 20 -18.11 -10.33 8.20
N VAL A 21 -16.90 -10.91 8.29
CA VAL A 21 -15.79 -10.38 9.09
C VAL A 21 -15.55 -8.89 8.85
N ASP A 22 -15.50 -8.45 7.58
CA ASP A 22 -15.20 -7.05 7.23
C ASP A 22 -16.31 -6.10 7.69
N CYS A 23 -17.57 -6.47 7.48
CA CYS A 23 -18.71 -5.64 7.86
C CYS A 23 -18.89 -5.60 9.39
N ASP A 24 -18.61 -6.72 10.06
CA ASP A 24 -18.59 -6.83 11.51
C ASP A 24 -17.52 -5.92 12.13
N TRP A 25 -16.28 -6.00 11.62
CA TRP A 25 -15.19 -5.15 12.08
C TRP A 25 -15.48 -3.66 11.90
N LYS A 26 -16.06 -3.26 10.77
CA LYS A 26 -16.47 -1.86 10.53
C LYS A 26 -17.57 -1.41 11.50
N LEU A 27 -18.52 -2.29 11.82
CA LEU A 27 -19.56 -1.98 12.80
C LEU A 27 -18.94 -1.80 14.20
N ALA A 28 -18.05 -2.70 14.61
CA ALA A 28 -17.34 -2.60 15.89
C ALA A 28 -16.52 -1.31 15.98
N GLN A 29 -15.80 -0.94 14.91
CA GLN A 29 -15.06 0.31 14.84
C GLN A 29 -15.97 1.54 14.97
N ALA A 30 -17.14 1.52 14.32
CA ALA A 30 -18.11 2.61 14.43
C ALA A 30 -18.73 2.72 15.83
N GLN A 31 -18.97 1.58 16.50
CA GLN A 31 -19.45 1.56 17.89
C GLN A 31 -18.40 2.12 18.85
N GLU A 32 -17.14 1.70 18.70
CA GLU A 32 -16.01 2.19 19.49
C GLU A 32 -15.86 3.71 19.35
N SER A 33 -15.92 4.23 18.12
CA SER A 33 -15.86 5.68 17.89
C SER A 33 -17.00 6.45 18.57
N ARG A 34 -18.20 5.83 18.71
CA ARG A 34 -19.33 6.44 19.43
C ARG A 34 -19.11 6.39 20.93
N SER A 35 -18.65 5.26 21.47
CA SER A 35 -18.33 5.09 22.89
C SER A 35 -17.30 6.12 23.36
N GLN A 36 -16.21 6.31 22.60
CA GLN A 36 -15.21 7.35 22.88
C GLN A 36 -15.76 8.79 22.81
N GLY A 37 -16.81 9.01 22.01
CA GLY A 37 -17.56 10.27 22.00
C GLY A 37 -18.33 10.49 23.30
N TYR A 38 -19.00 9.45 23.79
CA TYR A 38 -19.74 9.49 25.05
C TYR A 38 -18.84 9.67 26.27
N GLU A 39 -17.68 9.02 26.31
CA GLU A 39 -16.69 9.20 27.39
C GLU A 39 -16.25 10.67 27.52
N ARG A 40 -16.00 11.34 26.38
CA ARG A 40 -15.66 12.76 26.34
C ARG A 40 -16.82 13.65 26.80
N MET A 41 -18.04 13.30 26.40
CA MET A 41 -19.25 14.02 26.83
C MET A 41 -19.46 13.87 28.35
N ILE A 42 -19.24 12.69 28.91
CA ILE A 42 -19.33 12.46 30.36
C ILE A 42 -18.31 13.32 31.08
N ASN A 43 -17.03 13.29 30.64
CA ASN A 43 -16.00 14.14 31.24
C ASN A 43 -16.36 15.63 31.19
N TYR A 44 -16.91 16.10 30.05
CA TYR A 44 -17.37 17.49 29.90
C TYR A 44 -18.49 17.85 30.87
N LEU A 45 -19.51 17.00 30.99
CA LEU A 45 -20.63 17.23 31.90
C LEU A 45 -20.21 17.17 33.36
N SER A 46 -19.30 16.25 33.71
CA SER A 46 -18.72 16.22 35.05
C SER A 46 -17.94 17.48 35.37
N ASP A 47 -17.18 18.02 34.42
CA ASP A 47 -16.47 19.29 34.59
C ASP A 47 -17.43 20.48 34.74
N GLN A 48 -18.58 20.48 34.03
CA GLN A 48 -19.62 21.49 34.23
C GLN A 48 -20.27 21.40 35.61
N MET A 49 -20.56 20.20 36.10
CA MET A 49 -21.11 20.00 37.45
C MET A 49 -20.12 20.49 38.51
N ASP A 50 -18.85 20.10 38.40
CA ASP A 50 -17.79 20.53 39.30
C ASP A 50 -17.65 22.06 39.32
N ALA A 51 -17.63 22.69 38.14
CA ALA A 51 -17.58 24.14 38.02
C ALA A 51 -18.82 24.83 38.63
N THR A 52 -20.01 24.25 38.46
CA THR A 52 -21.27 24.81 38.98
C THR A 52 -21.34 24.72 40.49
N LEU A 53 -20.89 23.61 41.06
CA LEU A 53 -20.92 23.35 42.50
C LEU A 53 -19.70 23.92 43.23
N GLY A 54 -18.70 24.44 42.51
CA GLY A 54 -17.46 24.98 43.08
C GLY A 54 -16.58 23.93 43.75
N ILE A 55 -16.92 22.66 43.60
CA ILE A 55 -16.08 21.52 43.96
C ILE A 55 -15.18 21.27 42.78
N GLY A 56 -13.85 21.38 42.96
CA GLY A 56 -12.90 21.09 41.88
C GLY A 56 -13.05 19.67 41.33
N ARG A 57 -12.17 19.27 40.41
CA ARG A 57 -12.17 17.93 39.80
C ARG A 57 -11.90 16.81 40.81
N ILE A 58 -12.91 16.41 41.58
CA ILE A 58 -12.81 15.39 42.64
C ILE A 58 -13.23 14.01 42.11
N GLY A 59 -14.03 13.96 41.05
CA GLY A 59 -14.51 12.71 40.45
C GLY A 59 -13.50 12.04 39.49
N ALA A 60 -13.58 10.72 39.35
CA ALA A 60 -12.86 9.98 38.33
C ALA A 60 -13.25 10.45 36.92
N ARG A 61 -12.31 10.41 35.98
CA ARG A 61 -12.50 10.77 34.58
C ARG A 61 -12.05 9.63 33.69
N PHE A 62 -12.70 9.48 32.54
CA PHE A 62 -12.18 8.62 31.50
C PHE A 62 -10.86 9.20 30.98
N PRO A 63 -9.84 8.38 30.71
CA PRO A 63 -8.58 8.85 30.18
C PRO A 63 -8.81 9.47 28.79
N GLU A 64 -8.08 10.54 28.47
CA GLU A 64 -8.14 11.10 27.13
C GLU A 64 -7.64 10.06 26.11
N PRO A 65 -8.34 9.85 24.99
CA PRO A 65 -7.87 8.97 23.94
C PRO A 65 -6.51 9.47 23.47
N LYS A 66 -5.48 8.62 23.56
CA LYS A 66 -4.20 8.94 22.93
C LYS A 66 -4.45 9.05 21.43
N PRO A 67 -3.92 10.09 20.76
CA PRO A 67 -3.96 10.12 19.30
C PRO A 67 -3.35 8.81 18.79
N PRO A 68 -3.89 8.22 17.71
CA PRO A 68 -3.27 7.06 17.13
C PRO A 68 -1.80 7.38 16.91
N VAL A 69 -0.91 6.46 17.30
CA VAL A 69 0.52 6.60 17.02
C VAL A 69 0.64 6.57 15.51
N ILE A 70 0.67 7.77 14.90
CA ILE A 70 1.05 7.93 13.51
C ILE A 70 2.54 7.62 13.52
N ASN A 71 2.92 6.48 12.95
CA ASN A 71 4.33 6.19 12.70
C ASN A 71 4.86 7.32 11.80
N HIS A 72 5.49 8.33 12.40
CA HIS A 72 6.23 9.40 11.73
C HIS A 72 7.55 8.89 11.12
N ALA A 73 7.68 7.57 10.89
CA ALA A 73 8.71 7.09 10.01
C ALA A 73 8.57 7.87 8.69
N PRO A 74 9.65 8.44 8.14
CA PRO A 74 9.58 9.14 6.88
C PRO A 74 8.99 8.17 5.85
N VAL A 75 7.71 8.36 5.52
CA VAL A 75 7.07 7.66 4.43
C VAL A 75 7.63 8.32 3.19
N THR A 76 8.77 7.81 2.70
CA THR A 76 9.26 8.12 1.37
C THR A 76 8.24 7.55 0.39
N LEU A 77 7.30 8.39 -0.01
CA LEU A 77 6.35 8.09 -1.08
C LEU A 77 7.14 8.13 -2.39
N ASN A 78 7.52 6.95 -2.87
CA ASN A 78 8.18 6.81 -4.17
C ASN A 78 7.12 6.93 -5.27
N SER A 79 6.74 8.16 -5.60
CA SER A 79 5.79 8.41 -6.68
C SER A 79 6.47 8.21 -8.03
N ILE A 80 6.02 7.23 -8.81
CA ILE A 80 6.36 7.13 -10.23
C ILE A 80 5.60 8.24 -10.95
N ALA A 81 6.32 9.15 -11.63
CA ALA A 81 5.69 10.26 -12.32
C ALA A 81 4.98 9.77 -13.59
N ILE A 82 3.66 9.56 -13.49
CA ILE A 82 2.79 9.20 -14.61
C ILE A 82 2.23 10.49 -15.22
N ASP A 83 2.62 10.81 -16.46
CA ASP A 83 2.01 11.90 -17.21
C ASP A 83 0.59 11.50 -17.69
N ARG A 84 -0.31 12.48 -17.86
CA ARG A 84 -1.75 12.31 -18.09
C ARG A 84 -2.10 11.44 -19.31
N SER A 85 -1.16 11.21 -20.22
CA SER A 85 -1.29 10.32 -21.39
C SER A 85 -1.14 8.82 -21.08
N VAL A 86 -0.67 8.46 -19.88
CA VAL A 86 -0.41 7.06 -19.48
C VAL A 86 -1.54 6.47 -18.63
N VAL A 87 -2.43 7.31 -18.07
CA VAL A 87 -3.51 6.95 -17.11
C VAL A 87 -4.60 6.02 -17.71
N GLY A 88 -4.57 5.70 -19.01
CA GLY A 88 -5.41 4.67 -19.63
C GLY A 88 -4.65 3.49 -20.26
N SER A 89 -3.31 3.50 -20.19
CA SER A 89 -2.43 2.58 -20.92
C SER A 89 -1.86 1.43 -20.08
N VAL A 90 -1.89 1.54 -18.75
CA VAL A 90 -1.44 0.46 -17.86
C VAL A 90 -2.42 0.35 -16.71
N ASN A 91 -2.69 -0.87 -16.25
CA ASN A 91 -3.47 -1.08 -15.04
C ASN A 91 -2.75 -0.44 -13.85
N THR A 92 -3.36 0.61 -13.30
CA THR A 92 -2.80 1.42 -12.20
C THR A 92 -2.55 0.60 -10.94
N GLY A 93 -3.22 -0.54 -10.79
CA GLY A 93 -2.98 -1.49 -9.70
C GLY A 93 -1.54 -2.02 -9.68
N TYR A 94 -0.96 -2.35 -10.84
CA TYR A 94 0.42 -2.84 -10.88
C TYR A 94 1.44 -1.75 -10.56
N ILE A 95 1.16 -0.50 -10.92
CA ILE A 95 2.03 0.63 -10.60
C ILE A 95 1.99 0.90 -9.09
N SER A 96 0.80 0.92 -8.49
CA SER A 96 0.66 1.07 -7.03
C SER A 96 1.31 -0.08 -6.27
N SER A 97 1.19 -1.33 -6.75
CA SER A 97 1.93 -2.47 -6.19
C SER A 97 3.44 -2.29 -6.30
N LEU A 98 3.93 -1.83 -7.45
CA LEU A 98 5.35 -1.55 -7.66
C LEU A 98 5.86 -0.47 -6.69
N GLU A 99 5.13 0.63 -6.50
CA GLU A 99 5.48 1.68 -5.53
C GLU A 99 5.59 1.15 -4.10
N ILE A 100 4.60 0.37 -3.64
CA ILE A 100 4.60 -0.27 -2.31
C ILE A 100 5.79 -1.24 -2.16
N ASN A 101 6.09 -1.99 -3.22
CA ASN A 101 7.18 -2.94 -3.22
C ASN A 101 8.55 -2.26 -3.20
N MET A 102 8.70 -1.14 -3.90
CA MET A 102 9.91 -0.32 -3.90
C MET A 102 10.16 0.39 -2.55
N SER A 103 9.13 0.84 -1.83
CA SER A 103 9.32 1.45 -0.50
C SER A 103 10.03 0.50 0.48
N GLY A 104 9.84 -0.83 0.34
CA GLY A 104 10.58 -1.82 1.12
C GLY A 104 12.06 -1.95 0.72
N ILE A 105 12.39 -1.76 -0.56
CA ILE A 105 13.77 -1.80 -1.06
C ILE A 105 14.51 -0.53 -0.66
N GLN A 106 13.88 0.64 -0.74
CA GLN A 106 14.53 1.93 -0.46
C GLN A 106 15.07 2.03 0.97
N GLN A 107 14.45 1.35 1.93
CA GLN A 107 14.94 1.27 3.31
C GLN A 107 16.28 0.53 3.44
N VAL A 108 16.60 -0.35 2.49
CA VAL A 108 17.79 -1.21 2.48
C VAL A 108 18.81 -0.76 1.43
N ASN A 109 18.34 -0.26 0.29
CA ASN A 109 19.14 0.17 -0.86
C ASN A 109 18.39 1.25 -1.66
N SER A 110 18.64 2.52 -1.32
CA SER A 110 17.99 3.67 -1.96
C SER A 110 18.36 3.82 -3.43
N ASP A 111 19.64 3.69 -3.77
CA ASP A 111 20.15 3.77 -5.15
C ASP A 111 19.51 2.70 -6.04
N GLY A 112 19.26 1.51 -5.49
CA GLY A 112 18.57 0.45 -6.21
C GLY A 112 17.09 0.75 -6.50
N ALA A 113 16.39 1.35 -5.54
CA ALA A 113 15.00 1.76 -5.72
C ALA A 113 14.86 2.88 -6.77
N ASP A 114 15.79 3.84 -6.78
CA ASP A 114 15.79 4.93 -7.76
C ASP A 114 16.00 4.41 -9.20
N LYS A 115 16.92 3.44 -9.39
CA LYS A 115 17.13 2.79 -10.71
C LYS A 115 15.91 2.05 -11.23
N ILE A 116 15.20 1.36 -10.35
CA ILE A 116 13.94 0.67 -10.70
C ILE A 116 12.88 1.68 -11.12
N LYS A 117 12.78 2.80 -10.38
CA LYS A 117 11.87 3.90 -10.68
C LYS A 117 12.16 4.55 -12.03
N GLU A 118 13.43 4.90 -12.29
CA GLU A 118 13.86 5.49 -13.56
C GLU A 118 13.53 4.58 -14.75
N PHE A 119 13.79 3.28 -14.62
CA PHE A 119 13.43 2.30 -15.64
C PHE A 119 11.92 2.22 -15.86
N ALA A 120 11.12 2.14 -14.79
CA ALA A 120 9.66 2.08 -14.88
C ALA A 120 9.09 3.33 -15.56
N GLU A 121 9.57 4.52 -15.20
CA GLU A 121 9.15 5.78 -15.83
C GLU A 121 9.53 5.84 -17.32
N ALA A 122 10.73 5.37 -17.68
CA ALA A 122 11.17 5.34 -19.07
C ALA A 122 10.32 4.38 -19.92
N VAL A 123 9.95 3.21 -19.39
CA VAL A 123 9.04 2.26 -20.05
C VAL A 123 7.66 2.90 -20.29
N LEU A 124 7.13 3.62 -19.30
CA LEU A 124 5.83 4.30 -19.44
C LEU A 124 5.87 5.42 -20.48
N LYS A 125 7.00 6.12 -20.62
CA LYS A 125 7.20 7.22 -21.57
C LYS A 125 7.62 6.79 -22.98
N GLU A 126 8.00 5.53 -23.19
CA GLU A 126 8.41 5.05 -24.52
C GLU A 126 7.21 4.92 -25.46
N ASP A 127 7.17 5.74 -26.51
CA ASP A 127 6.05 5.78 -27.47
C ASP A 127 5.98 4.54 -28.37
N ARG A 128 7.11 3.85 -28.56
CA ARG A 128 7.18 2.64 -29.38
C ARG A 128 6.59 1.41 -28.70
N LEU A 129 6.40 1.45 -27.38
CA LEU A 129 5.74 0.37 -26.65
C LEU A 129 4.22 0.50 -26.75
N GLY A 130 3.59 -0.54 -27.27
CA GLY A 130 2.14 -0.66 -27.21
C GLY A 130 1.65 -0.84 -25.77
N LYS A 131 0.36 -0.57 -25.55
CA LYS A 131 -0.32 -0.71 -24.25
C LYS A 131 0.01 -2.03 -23.53
N ILE A 132 -0.16 -3.14 -24.24
CA ILE A 132 0.05 -4.49 -23.72
C ILE A 132 1.51 -4.71 -23.31
N GLN A 133 2.46 -4.23 -24.11
CA GLN A 133 3.88 -4.38 -23.82
C GLN A 133 4.30 -3.57 -22.58
N LYS A 134 3.79 -2.34 -22.44
CA LYS A 134 4.03 -1.53 -21.22
C LYS A 134 3.50 -2.24 -19.98
N GLU A 135 2.28 -2.77 -20.04
CA GLU A 135 1.67 -3.50 -18.93
C GLU A 135 2.45 -4.78 -18.58
N GLU A 136 2.85 -5.56 -19.59
CA GLU A 136 3.64 -6.76 -19.41
C GLU A 136 4.99 -6.48 -18.76
N ILE A 137 5.73 -5.45 -19.22
CA ILE A 137 7.02 -5.06 -18.64
C ILE A 137 6.84 -4.62 -17.18
N ILE A 138 5.84 -3.79 -16.88
CA ILE A 138 5.61 -3.31 -15.50
C ILE A 138 5.18 -4.45 -14.58
N GLN A 139 4.38 -5.40 -15.07
CA GLN A 139 3.99 -6.57 -14.29
C GLN A 139 5.19 -7.48 -14.02
N GLN A 140 6.02 -7.76 -15.02
CA GLN A 140 7.26 -8.53 -14.88
C GLN A 140 8.23 -7.84 -13.92
N LEU A 141 8.35 -6.51 -14.03
CA LEU A 141 9.16 -5.69 -13.12
C LEU A 141 8.63 -5.80 -11.68
N ASN A 142 7.32 -5.64 -11.46
CA ASN A 142 6.73 -5.75 -10.12
C ASN A 142 7.01 -7.12 -9.50
N TYR A 143 6.86 -8.20 -10.27
CA TYR A 143 7.21 -9.54 -9.80
C TYR A 143 8.68 -9.64 -9.36
N LEU A 144 9.61 -9.09 -10.13
CA LEU A 144 11.03 -9.08 -9.79
C LEU A 144 11.32 -8.26 -8.52
N VAL A 145 10.66 -7.12 -8.36
CA VAL A 145 10.77 -6.29 -7.15
C VAL A 145 10.23 -7.03 -5.92
N GLU A 146 9.15 -7.80 -6.05
CA GLU A 146 8.63 -8.65 -4.96
C GLU A 146 9.63 -9.70 -4.51
N GLN A 147 10.46 -10.23 -5.41
CA GLN A 147 11.49 -11.21 -5.04
C GLN A 147 12.56 -10.63 -4.11
N PHE A 148 12.75 -9.31 -4.04
CA PHE A 148 13.66 -8.71 -3.04
C PHE A 148 13.18 -8.92 -1.61
N LYS A 149 11.88 -9.05 -1.38
CA LYS A 149 11.31 -9.32 -0.04
C LYS A 149 11.48 -10.78 0.39
N VAL A 150 11.73 -11.68 -0.57
CA VAL A 150 11.97 -13.10 -0.30
C VAL A 150 13.41 -13.29 0.17
N PRO A 151 13.69 -14.10 1.21
CA PRO A 151 15.06 -14.44 1.61
C PRO A 151 15.85 -15.07 0.47
N ALA A 152 17.13 -14.71 0.31
CA ALA A 152 17.97 -15.14 -0.83
C ALA A 152 17.98 -16.67 -1.04
N GLU A 153 17.97 -17.44 0.04
CA GLU A 153 17.95 -18.92 0.03
C GLU A 153 16.66 -19.51 -0.56
N LYS A 154 15.56 -18.77 -0.54
CA LYS A 154 14.24 -19.19 -1.03
C LYS A 154 13.89 -18.56 -2.39
N ARG A 155 14.76 -17.72 -2.94
CA ARG A 155 14.55 -17.09 -4.25
C ARG A 155 14.75 -18.11 -5.35
N SER A 156 13.76 -18.24 -6.21
CA SER A 156 13.87 -19.08 -7.41
C SER A 156 14.65 -18.35 -8.50
N MET A 157 15.99 -18.38 -8.42
CA MET A 157 16.88 -17.67 -9.34
C MET A 157 16.65 -18.02 -10.83
N ALA A 158 16.23 -19.24 -11.13
CA ALA A 158 15.85 -19.64 -12.49
C ALA A 158 14.66 -18.83 -13.03
N VAL A 159 13.65 -18.58 -12.17
CA VAL A 159 12.47 -17.79 -12.54
C VAL A 159 12.84 -16.32 -12.69
N ILE A 160 13.67 -15.78 -11.78
CA ILE A 160 14.17 -14.40 -11.86
C ILE A 160 14.90 -14.16 -13.18
N LYS A 161 15.78 -15.09 -13.58
CA LYS A 161 16.50 -15.02 -14.87
C LYS A 161 15.56 -15.10 -16.08
N SER A 162 14.58 -15.99 -16.04
CA SER A 162 13.58 -16.14 -17.11
C SER A 162 12.78 -14.85 -17.31
N VAL A 163 12.23 -14.30 -16.22
CA VAL A 163 11.45 -13.05 -16.26
C VAL A 163 12.33 -11.87 -16.70
N GLY A 164 13.57 -11.77 -16.20
CA GLY A 164 14.50 -10.73 -16.64
C GLY A 164 14.88 -10.82 -18.12
N THR A 165 14.93 -12.03 -18.68
CA THR A 165 15.14 -12.25 -20.12
C THR A 165 13.91 -11.84 -20.93
N GLY A 166 12.70 -12.09 -20.41
CA GLY A 166 11.45 -11.60 -20.98
C GLY A 166 11.43 -10.07 -21.15
N ILE A 167 11.82 -9.35 -20.10
CA ILE A 167 11.93 -7.88 -20.15
C ILE A 167 12.92 -7.44 -21.23
N ILE A 168 14.11 -8.06 -21.31
CA ILE A 168 15.11 -7.76 -22.36
C ILE A 168 14.52 -7.97 -23.75
N GLY A 169 13.82 -9.09 -23.96
CA GLY A 169 13.16 -9.38 -25.24
C GLY A 169 12.17 -8.31 -25.67
N LEU A 170 11.45 -7.72 -24.72
CA LEU A 170 10.47 -6.66 -24.97
C LEU A 170 11.11 -5.30 -25.21
N ILE A 171 12.27 -4.99 -24.61
CA ILE A 171 12.90 -3.66 -24.71
C ILE A 171 14.08 -3.58 -25.69
N ASN A 172 14.51 -4.70 -26.30
CA ASN A 172 15.73 -4.78 -27.11
C ASN A 172 15.75 -3.81 -28.33
N PHE A 173 14.60 -3.31 -28.75
CA PHE A 173 14.51 -2.32 -29.81
C PHE A 173 14.96 -0.91 -29.37
N SER A 174 15.07 -0.63 -28.06
CA SER A 174 15.42 0.68 -27.50
C SER A 174 16.71 0.58 -26.69
N ALA A 175 17.80 1.10 -27.26
CA ALA A 175 19.10 1.14 -26.58
C ALA A 175 19.05 1.91 -25.26
N SER A 176 18.19 2.93 -25.15
CA SER A 176 17.96 3.70 -23.92
C SER A 176 17.37 2.82 -22.81
N LEU A 177 16.31 2.07 -23.12
CA LEU A 177 15.70 1.16 -22.15
C LEU A 177 16.64 0.03 -21.74
N VAL A 178 17.42 -0.52 -22.68
CA VAL A 178 18.44 -1.52 -22.38
C VAL A 178 19.52 -0.96 -21.44
N ALA A 179 19.96 0.28 -21.65
CA ALA A 179 20.94 0.92 -20.79
C ALA A 179 20.40 1.14 -19.36
N LEU A 180 19.13 1.54 -19.22
CA LEU A 180 18.47 1.69 -17.92
C LEU A 180 18.19 0.34 -17.23
N TRP A 181 18.01 -0.73 -17.99
CA TRP A 181 17.81 -2.07 -17.45
C TRP A 181 19.09 -2.68 -16.84
N GLY A 182 20.27 -2.35 -17.38
CA GLY A 182 21.56 -2.90 -16.92
C GLY A 182 21.79 -2.78 -15.41
N PRO A 183 21.64 -1.58 -14.81
CA PRO A 183 21.73 -1.40 -13.36
C PRO A 183 20.68 -2.19 -12.57
N VAL A 184 19.43 -2.27 -13.06
CA VAL A 184 18.36 -3.04 -12.41
C VAL A 184 18.68 -4.54 -12.42
N LYS A 185 19.20 -5.03 -13.53
CA LYS A 185 19.65 -6.41 -13.71
C LYS A 185 20.76 -6.78 -12.70
N ALA A 186 21.73 -5.89 -12.51
CA ALA A 186 22.81 -6.08 -11.54
C ALA A 186 22.30 -6.16 -10.09
N LEU A 187 21.29 -5.36 -9.71
CA LEU A 187 20.66 -5.43 -8.38
C LEU A 187 19.99 -6.78 -8.12
N LEU A 188 19.43 -7.40 -9.16
CA LEU A 188 18.76 -8.70 -9.09
C LEU A 188 19.72 -9.89 -9.14
N GLY A 189 21.03 -9.65 -9.35
CA GLY A 189 22.05 -10.70 -9.43
C GLY A 189 21.90 -11.60 -10.66
N ILE A 190 21.41 -11.05 -11.78
CA ILE A 190 21.20 -11.77 -13.05
C ILE A 190 22.00 -11.17 -14.20
#